data_AF-A0A7C0UCT4-F1
#
_entry.id   AF-A0A7C0UCT4-F1
#
_cell.length_a   1.000
_cell.length_b   1.000
_cell.length_c   1.000
_cell.angle_alpha   90.00
_cell.angle_beta   90.00
_cell.angle_gamma   90.00
#
_symmetry.space_group_name_H-M   'P 1'
#
loop_
_entity.id
_entity.type
_entity.pdbx_description
1 polymer ?
#
loop_
_entity_poly.entity_id
_entity_poly.type
_entity_poly.pdbx_seq_one_letter_code
_entity_poly.pdbx_strand_id
1 'polypeptide(L)'
;MIRVRIGDAERELSSVSESWVNQQINRRKADIQSVCARVIIRQDQLNMTLSTPSCPKGTGGRPPNRYEKQVFDLWEKRGLNKEQFTVGNLITFLKQLKS
;
A
#
# COMPACT_ATOMS: atom_id res chain seq x y z
N MET A 1 -6.86 10.41 -7.68
CA MET A 1 -7.39 9.10 -7.24
C MET A 1 -6.31 8.31 -6.52
N ILE A 2 -6.68 7.62 -5.44
CA ILE A 2 -5.82 6.66 -4.75
C ILE A 2 -6.53 5.31 -4.73
N ARG A 3 -5.83 4.27 -5.18
CA ARG A 3 -6.34 2.89 -5.22
C ARG A 3 -5.46 1.98 -4.38
N VAL A 4 -6.10 1.06 -3.67
CA VAL A 4 -5.45 0.06 -2.82
C VAL A 4 -5.78 -1.31 -3.39
N ARG A 5 -4.75 -2.07 -3.74
CA ARG A 5 -4.85 -3.45 -4.20
C ARG A 5 -4.18 -4.38 -3.21
N ILE A 6 -4.88 -5.42 -2.78
CA ILE A 6 -4.34 -6.48 -1.91
C ILE A 6 -4.62 -7.81 -2.61
N GLY A 7 -3.57 -8.48 -3.09
CA GLY A 7 -3.67 -9.58 -4.05
C GLY A 7 -4.49 -9.16 -5.29
N ASP A 8 -5.61 -9.83 -5.53
CA ASP A 8 -6.51 -9.53 -6.65
C ASP A 8 -7.67 -8.60 -6.30
N ALA A 9 -7.82 -8.24 -5.02
CA ALA A 9 -8.87 -7.33 -4.59
C ALA A 9 -8.37 -5.88 -4.72
N GLU A 10 -9.10 -5.02 -5.41
CA GLU A 10 -8.79 -3.60 -5.58
C GLU A 10 -9.98 -2.74 -5.14
N ARG A 11 -9.69 -1.62 -4.44
CA ARG A 11 -10.67 -0.62 -4.04
C ARG A 11 -10.09 0.79 -4.08
N GLU A 12 -10.94 1.78 -4.30
CA GLU A 12 -10.55 3.18 -4.08
C GLU A 12 -10.38 3.47 -2.60
N LEU A 13 -9.40 4.30 -2.26
CA LEU A 13 -9.08 4.64 -0.87
C LEU A 13 -10.31 5.14 -0.09
N SER A 14 -11.16 5.95 -0.72
CA SER A 14 -12.44 6.43 -0.18
C SER A 14 -13.34 5.29 0.32
N SER A 15 -13.36 4.16 -0.39
CA SER A 15 -14.16 2.95 -0.10
C SER A 15 -13.43 1.88 0.72
N VAL A 16 -12.16 2.09 1.05
CA VAL A 16 -11.37 1.16 1.88
C VAL A 16 -11.71 1.38 3.35
N SER A 17 -12.25 0.33 3.96
CA SER A 17 -12.46 0.22 5.41
C SER A 17 -11.39 -0.64 6.07
N GLU A 18 -11.19 -0.46 7.38
CA GLU A 18 -10.30 -1.31 8.18
C GLU A 18 -10.71 -2.77 8.15
N SER A 19 -12.03 -3.04 8.20
CA SER A 19 -12.58 -4.39 8.11
C SER A 19 -12.23 -5.07 6.79
N TRP A 20 -12.29 -4.34 5.67
CA TRP A 20 -11.91 -4.86 4.37
C TRP A 20 -10.41 -5.20 4.31
N VAL A 21 -9.53 -4.33 4.82
CA VAL A 21 -8.09 -4.61 4.85
C VAL A 21 -7.80 -5.83 5.72
N ASN A 22 -8.38 -5.91 6.91
CA ASN A 22 -8.27 -7.07 7.80
C ASN A 22 -8.70 -8.37 7.11
N GLN A 23 -9.87 -8.36 6.47
CA GLN A 23 -10.38 -9.52 5.73
C GLN A 23 -9.43 -9.97 4.63
N GLN A 24 -8.93 -9.03 3.81
CA GLN A 24 -8.06 -9.34 2.68
C GLN A 24 -6.69 -9.90 3.11
N ILE A 25 -6.12 -9.39 4.20
CA ILE A 25 -4.82 -9.86 4.69
C ILE A 25 -4.96 -11.18 5.46
N ASN A 26 -5.95 -11.28 6.36
CA ASN A 26 -6.11 -12.48 7.20
C ASN A 26 -6.50 -13.70 6.38
N ARG A 27 -7.36 -13.55 5.35
CA ARG A 27 -7.68 -14.64 4.42
C ARG A 27 -6.43 -15.22 3.77
N ARG A 28 -5.56 -14.35 3.23
CA ARG A 28 -4.31 -14.78 2.58
C ARG A 28 -3.32 -15.41 3.55
N LYS A 29 -3.21 -14.88 4.78
CA LYS A 29 -2.39 -15.48 5.82
C LYS A 29 -2.89 -16.88 6.21
N ALA A 30 -4.21 -17.07 6.30
CA ALA A 30 -4.81 -18.38 6.54
C ALA A 30 -4.53 -19.37 5.40
N ASP A 31 -4.48 -18.87 4.16
CA ASP A 31 -4.12 -19.65 2.97
C ASP A 31 -2.59 -19.84 2.81
N ILE A 32 -1.77 -19.43 3.78
CA ILE A 32 -0.29 -19.47 3.76
C ILE A 32 0.29 -18.75 2.52
N GLN A 33 -0.41 -17.72 2.04
CA GLN A 33 0.01 -16.91 0.90
C GLN A 33 0.73 -15.64 1.37
N SER A 34 1.79 -15.26 0.66
CA SER A 34 2.42 -13.95 0.84
C SER A 34 1.43 -12.85 0.46
N VAL A 35 1.26 -11.86 1.34
CA VAL A 35 0.31 -10.77 1.13
C VAL A 35 0.97 -9.69 0.29
N CYS A 36 0.65 -9.61 -1.00
CA CYS A 36 1.03 -8.47 -1.84
C CYS A 36 0.03 -7.33 -1.65
N ALA A 37 0.47 -6.21 -1.07
CA ALA A 37 -0.29 -4.97 -0.98
C ALA A 37 0.36 -3.88 -1.85
N ARG A 38 -0.45 -3.23 -2.68
CA ARG A 38 -0.04 -2.19 -3.61
C ARG A 38 -0.94 -0.96 -3.46
N VAL A 39 -0.34 0.21 -3.34
CA VAL A 39 -1.05 1.49 -3.28
C VAL A 39 -0.66 2.32 -4.49
N ILE A 40 -1.64 2.68 -5.31
CA ILE A 40 -1.48 3.42 -6.55
C ILE A 40 -2.04 4.82 -6.32
N ILE A 41 -1.18 5.83 -6.44
CA ILE A 41 -1.53 7.23 -6.21
C ILE A 41 -1.38 7.97 -7.53
N ARG A 42 -2.47 8.57 -8.00
CA ARG A 42 -2.51 9.45 -9.19
C ARG A 42 -3.29 10.70 -8.85
N GLN A 43 -2.62 11.72 -8.34
CA GLN A 43 -3.26 12.94 -7.83
C GLN A 43 -2.26 14.09 -7.83
N ASP A 44 -2.57 15.17 -8.56
CA ASP A 44 -1.75 16.38 -8.64
C ASP A 44 -0.25 16.09 -8.85
N GLN A 45 0.56 16.35 -7.81
CA GLN A 45 2.01 16.17 -7.79
C GLN A 45 2.46 14.75 -7.41
N LEU A 46 1.53 13.81 -7.23
CA LEU A 46 1.80 12.42 -6.87
C LEU A 46 1.39 11.48 -8.01
N ASN A 47 2.37 10.86 -8.66
CA ASN A 47 2.17 9.80 -9.64
C ASN A 47 3.13 8.64 -9.35
N MET A 48 2.72 7.78 -8.42
CA MET A 48 3.56 6.74 -7.85
C MET A 48 2.78 5.47 -7.52
N THR A 49 3.50 4.35 -7.49
CA THR A 49 2.98 3.05 -7.04
C THR A 49 3.89 2.50 -5.97
N LEU A 50 3.34 2.25 -4.78
CA LEU A 50 4.01 1.62 -3.66
C LEU A 50 3.60 0.16 -3.62
N SER A 51 4.55 -0.74 -3.36
CA SER A 51 4.27 -2.17 -3.25
C SER A 51 5.07 -2.77 -2.09
N THR A 52 4.46 -3.70 -1.37
CA THR A 52 5.18 -4.50 -0.37
C THR A 52 6.16 -5.45 -1.07
N PRO A 53 7.22 -5.93 -0.39
CA PRO A 53 8.25 -6.77 -1.01
C PRO A 53 7.73 -8.08 -1.64
N SER A 54 6.63 -8.60 -1.10
CA SER A 54 5.89 -9.77 -1.57
C SER A 54 5.20 -9.59 -2.94
N CYS A 55 5.12 -8.36 -3.45
CA CYS A 55 4.57 -8.09 -4.77
C CYS A 55 5.62 -8.33 -5.87
N PRO A 56 5.21 -8.78 -7.07
CA PRO A 56 6.06 -8.74 -8.23
C PRO A 56 6.64 -7.33 -8.43
N LYS A 57 7.97 -7.24 -8.57
CA LYS A 57 8.67 -5.96 -8.75
C LYS A 57 8.20 -5.29 -10.03
N GLY A 58 7.79 -4.02 -9.91
CA GLY A 58 7.57 -3.14 -11.05
C GLY A 58 8.83 -2.33 -11.35
N THR A 59 9.03 -1.94 -12.61
CA THR A 59 10.09 -1.04 -13.03
C THR A 59 9.74 0.40 -12.65
N GLY A 60 10.41 0.94 -11.63
CA GLY A 60 10.46 2.38 -11.37
C GLY A 60 11.61 2.99 -12.17
N GLY A 61 11.31 3.91 -13.10
CA GLY A 61 12.31 4.48 -14.00
C GLY A 61 12.76 5.90 -13.67
N ARG A 62 12.06 6.60 -12.77
CA ARG A 62 12.37 7.98 -12.39
C ARG A 62 12.52 8.15 -10.88
N PRO A 63 13.37 9.07 -10.42
CA PRO A 63 13.39 9.51 -9.04
C PRO A 63 12.03 10.12 -8.62
N PRO A 64 11.60 9.91 -7.37
CA PRO A 64 10.42 10.57 -6.81
C PRO A 64 10.68 12.08 -6.65
N ASN A 65 9.64 12.90 -6.85
CA ASN A 65 9.71 14.33 -6.52
C ASN A 65 9.59 14.55 -4.99
N ARG A 66 9.63 15.82 -4.55
CA ARG A 66 9.58 16.17 -3.12
C ARG A 66 8.35 15.62 -2.39
N TYR A 67 7.18 15.68 -3.00
CA TYR A 67 5.92 15.22 -2.40
C TYR A 67 5.84 13.69 -2.40
N GLU A 68 6.25 13.05 -3.49
CA GLU A 68 6.31 11.59 -3.59
C GLU A 68 7.31 11.01 -2.59
N LYS A 69 8.42 11.71 -2.35
CA LYS A 69 9.41 11.32 -1.35
C LYS A 69 8.81 11.30 0.06
N GLN A 70 7.98 12.28 0.43
CA GLN A 70 7.30 12.26 1.74
C GLN A 70 6.41 11.04 1.91
N VAL A 71 5.72 10.61 0.84
CA VAL A 71 4.88 9.41 0.88
C VAL A 71 5.74 8.14 0.95
N PHE A 72 6.87 8.09 0.24
CA PHE A 72 7.85 7.00 0.34
C PHE A 72 8.44 6.90 1.76
N ASP A 73 8.88 8.02 2.33
CA ASP A 73 9.43 8.07 3.68
C ASP A 73 8.38 7.62 4.71
N LEU A 74 7.11 7.98 4.52
CA LEU A 74 6.00 7.49 5.33
C LEU A 74 5.81 5.98 5.19
N TRP A 75 5.85 5.45 3.97
CA TRP A 75 5.74 4.03 3.69
C TRP A 75 6.84 3.22 4.40
N GLU A 76 8.09 3.68 4.31
CA GLU A 76 9.24 3.09 4.98
C GLU A 76 9.16 3.21 6.51
N LYS A 77 8.77 4.39 7.03
CA LYS A 77 8.58 4.61 8.46
C LYS A 77 7.52 3.67 9.07
N ARG A 78 6.52 3.28 8.29
CA ARG A 78 5.51 2.28 8.68
C ARG A 78 5.96 0.83 8.49
N GLY A 79 7.18 0.60 8.02
CA GLY A 79 7.75 -0.73 7.81
C GLY A 79 7.06 -1.52 6.71
N LEU A 80 6.39 -0.86 5.76
CA LEU A 80 5.70 -1.50 4.64
C LEU A 80 6.67 -1.94 3.52
N ASN A 81 7.94 -1.54 3.63
CA ASN A 81 9.06 -2.06 2.83
C ASN A 81 9.69 -3.34 3.42
N LYS A 82 9.15 -3.89 4.51
CA LYS A 82 9.61 -5.14 5.13
C LYS A 82 8.68 -6.29 4.78
N GLU A 83 9.22 -7.51 4.67
CA GLU A 83 8.43 -8.71 4.38
C GLU A 83 7.36 -8.99 5.44
N GLN A 84 7.64 -8.64 6.70
CA GLN A 84 6.82 -8.97 7.86
C GLN A 84 5.88 -7.83 8.28
N PHE A 85 5.38 -7.02 7.34
CA PHE A 85 4.46 -5.94 7.68
C PHE A 85 3.15 -6.47 8.32
N THR A 86 2.55 -5.66 9.19
CA THR A 86 1.27 -6.00 9.84
C THR A 86 0.09 -5.31 9.17
N VAL A 87 -1.12 -5.81 9.41
CA VAL A 87 -2.35 -5.14 8.95
C VAL A 87 -2.44 -3.72 9.51
N GLY A 88 -2.07 -3.54 10.78
CA GLY A 88 -2.06 -2.24 11.45
C GLY A 88 -1.15 -1.22 10.77
N ASN A 89 0.02 -1.66 10.26
CA ASN A 89 0.93 -0.79 9.52
C ASN A 89 0.27 -0.23 8.26
N LEU A 90 -0.41 -1.09 7.49
CA LEU A 90 -1.08 -0.69 6.26
C LEU A 90 -2.28 0.21 6.56
N ILE A 91 -3.13 -0.14 7.52
CA ILE A 91 -4.29 0.69 7.92
C ILE A 91 -3.83 2.08 8.34
N THR A 92 -2.78 2.17 9.17
CA THR A 92 -2.26 3.46 9.65
C THR A 92 -1.75 4.32 8.50
N PHE A 93 -1.03 3.72 7.55
CA PHE A 93 -0.58 4.42 6.34
C PHE A 93 -1.76 4.96 5.52
N LEU A 94 -2.79 4.12 5.27
CA LEU A 94 -3.97 4.52 4.51
C LEU A 94 -4.78 5.62 5.19
N LYS A 95 -4.87 5.61 6.53
CA LYS A 95 -5.50 6.70 7.30
C LYS A 95 -4.76 8.02 7.11
N GLN A 96 -3.43 8.00 7.17
CA GLN A 96 -2.62 9.20 6.98
C GLN A 96 -2.68 9.77 5.56
N LEU A 97 -2.92 8.93 4.55
CA LEU A 97 -3.16 9.38 3.17
C LEU A 97 -4.54 10.01 2.96
N LYS A 98 -5.50 9.75 3.86
CA LYS A 98 -6.84 10.37 3.81
C LYS A 98 -6.90 11.72 4.52
N SER A 99 -5.93 12.01 5.40
CA SER A 99 -5.82 13.26 6.17
C SER A 99 -5.33 14.40 5.30
#